data_AF-Q6E939-F1
#
_entry.id   AF-Q6E939-F1
#
_cell.length_a   1.000
_cell.length_b   1.000
_cell.length_c   1.000
_cell.angle_alpha   90.00
_cell.angle_beta   90.00
_cell.angle_gamma   90.00
#
_symmetry.space_group_name_H-M   'P 1'
#
loop_
_entity.id
_entity.type
_entity.pdbx_description
1 polymer ?
#
loop_
_entity_poly.entity_id
_entity_poly.type
_entity_poly.pdbx_seq_one_letter_code
_entity_poly.pdbx_strand_id
1 'polypeptide(L)'
;MKFKKVVLGMCLTASVLVFPVTIKANACCDEYLKPPTAPHDIDSKLPHKLSWSADNPTNTDVNTHYWLFKQAEKILAKDVDHMRANLMNELKNFDKQIAQGIYDADHKNPYYDTSTFLSHFYNPDKDNTYLPGFANAKITGAKYFNQSVADYREGKFDTAFYKLGLAIHYYTDISQPMHANNFTAISYPPGYHCAYENYVDTIKHNYQATEDMVVKRFCSNDVKDWLYENAKRAKADYPKIVNAKTKKSYLVGNSEWKKDTVEPTGARLRDSQQTLAGFLEFWSKKTNE
;
A
#
# COMPACT_ATOMS: atom_id res chain seq x y z
N MET A 1 -82.11 -15.55 11.62
CA MET A 1 -81.98 -14.33 10.81
C MET A 1 -80.61 -13.69 11.11
N LYS A 2 -79.79 -13.52 10.07
CA LYS A 2 -78.59 -12.66 9.92
C LYS A 2 -77.27 -12.97 10.67
N PHE A 3 -76.36 -13.54 9.87
CA PHE A 3 -74.93 -13.27 9.65
C PHE A 3 -73.88 -13.36 10.78
N LYS A 4 -73.11 -14.46 10.72
CA LYS A 4 -71.75 -14.61 11.23
C LYS A 4 -70.77 -13.80 10.36
N LYS A 5 -69.89 -13.00 10.97
CA LYS A 5 -68.66 -12.51 10.32
C LYS A 5 -67.55 -13.54 10.56
N VAL A 6 -67.16 -14.21 9.48
CA VAL A 6 -65.94 -15.02 9.41
C VAL A 6 -64.81 -14.08 8.97
N VAL A 7 -63.80 -13.90 9.81
CA VAL A 7 -62.54 -13.27 9.40
C VAL A 7 -61.69 -14.37 8.76
N LEU A 8 -61.57 -14.29 7.44
CA LEU A 8 -60.72 -15.17 6.64
C LEU A 8 -59.27 -14.69 6.82
N GLY A 9 -58.51 -15.38 7.68
CA GLY A 9 -57.06 -15.23 7.74
C GLY A 9 -56.43 -15.83 6.47
N MET A 10 -56.02 -14.98 5.53
CA MET A 10 -55.14 -15.40 4.44
C MET A 10 -53.75 -15.68 5.02
N CYS A 11 -53.44 -16.96 5.17
CA CYS A 11 -52.09 -17.44 5.39
C CYS A 11 -51.34 -17.30 4.05
N LEU A 12 -50.56 -16.23 3.88
CA LEU A 12 -49.63 -16.13 2.76
C LEU A 12 -48.42 -17.03 3.07
N THR A 13 -48.49 -18.29 2.63
CA THR A 13 -47.31 -19.14 2.58
C THR A 13 -46.44 -18.67 1.42
N ALA A 14 -45.41 -17.88 1.72
CA ALA A 14 -44.35 -17.59 0.77
C ALA A 14 -43.49 -18.86 0.61
N SER A 15 -43.84 -19.68 -0.38
CA SER A 15 -43.00 -20.79 -0.83
C SER A 15 -41.79 -20.20 -1.56
N VAL A 16 -40.67 -20.00 -0.86
CA VAL A 16 -39.38 -19.69 -1.50
C VAL A 16 -38.85 -20.99 -2.11
N LEU A 17 -39.09 -21.15 -3.42
CA LEU A 17 -38.37 -22.11 -4.24
C LEU A 17 -36.91 -21.67 -4.31
N VAL A 18 -36.04 -22.29 -3.50
CA VAL A 18 -34.59 -22.13 -3.64
C VAL A 18 -34.13 -23.02 -4.79
N PHE A 19 -33.98 -22.41 -5.97
CA PHE A 19 -33.19 -23.03 -7.04
C PHE A 19 -31.70 -22.87 -6.69
N PRO A 20 -30.87 -23.92 -6.78
CA PRO A 20 -29.43 -23.73 -6.76
C PRO A 20 -29.03 -23.07 -8.08
N VAL A 21 -28.98 -21.74 -8.11
CA VAL A 21 -28.30 -21.03 -9.19
C VAL A 21 -26.81 -21.14 -8.92
N THR A 22 -26.15 -22.10 -9.56
CA THR A 22 -24.70 -22.01 -9.79
C THR A 22 -24.46 -20.82 -10.71
N ILE A 23 -24.17 -19.65 -10.13
CA ILE A 23 -23.61 -18.52 -10.87
C ILE A 23 -22.15 -18.89 -11.17
N LYS A 24 -21.90 -19.47 -12.35
CA LYS A 24 -20.59 -19.34 -12.98
C LYS A 24 -20.46 -17.87 -13.40
N ALA A 25 -19.67 -17.10 -12.66
CA ALA A 25 -19.22 -15.80 -13.13
C ALA A 25 -18.26 -16.04 -14.29
N ASN A 26 -18.78 -16.04 -15.51
CA ASN A 26 -17.96 -15.82 -16.69
C ASN A 26 -17.64 -14.34 -16.74
N ALA A 27 -16.35 -14.00 -16.66
CA ALA A 27 -15.86 -12.66 -16.93
C ALA A 27 -16.32 -12.24 -18.34
N CYS A 28 -17.17 -11.22 -18.40
CA CYS A 28 -17.52 -10.58 -19.67
C CYS A 28 -16.37 -9.66 -20.09
N CYS A 29 -15.47 -10.15 -20.94
CA CYS A 29 -14.62 -9.33 -21.80
C CYS A 29 -14.10 -10.22 -22.95
N ASP A 30 -14.97 -10.59 -23.88
CA ASP A 30 -14.52 -11.00 -25.20
C ASP A 30 -15.46 -10.43 -26.28
N GLU A 31 -14.79 -9.82 -27.26
CA GLU A 31 -15.24 -9.62 -28.65
C GLU A 31 -16.08 -8.38 -29.01
N TYR A 32 -15.40 -7.30 -29.43
CA TYR A 32 -15.81 -6.47 -30.58
C TYR A 32 -14.57 -5.92 -31.33
N LEU A 33 -14.29 -6.55 -32.49
CA LEU A 33 -13.78 -6.08 -33.80
C LEU A 33 -12.83 -4.85 -33.91
N LYS A 34 -11.78 -5.04 -34.74
CA LYS A 34 -10.64 -4.14 -35.11
C LYS A 34 -10.98 -3.00 -36.13
N PRO A 35 -10.09 -1.99 -36.37
CA PRO A 35 -10.37 -0.53 -36.39
C PRO A 35 -10.37 0.16 -37.79
N PRO A 36 -10.55 1.52 -37.88
CA PRO A 36 -9.38 2.42 -37.95
C PRO A 36 -9.47 3.81 -37.23
N THR A 37 -8.33 4.20 -36.63
CA THR A 37 -7.73 5.52 -36.28
C THR A 37 -8.57 6.76 -35.88
N ALA A 38 -8.47 7.17 -34.60
CA ALA A 38 -8.40 8.57 -34.12
C ALA A 38 -7.88 8.61 -32.64
N PRO A 39 -7.25 9.71 -32.19
CA PRO A 39 -6.21 9.69 -31.16
C PRO A 39 -6.70 10.05 -29.75
N HIS A 40 -7.46 9.19 -29.07
CA HIS A 40 -7.78 9.42 -27.66
C HIS A 40 -7.85 8.12 -26.86
N ASP A 41 -6.66 7.62 -26.55
CA ASP A 41 -6.44 6.49 -25.66
C ASP A 41 -6.54 6.95 -24.19
N ILE A 42 -7.75 7.36 -23.78
CA ILE A 42 -8.08 7.70 -22.38
C ILE A 42 -8.88 6.55 -21.74
N ASP A 43 -9.67 5.81 -22.52
CA ASP A 43 -10.52 4.72 -21.99
C ASP A 43 -9.79 3.39 -21.78
N SER A 44 -8.55 3.23 -22.25
CA SER A 44 -7.67 2.08 -21.94
C SER A 44 -6.74 2.32 -20.74
N LYS A 45 -6.83 3.49 -20.09
CA LYS A 45 -5.88 3.97 -19.07
C LYS A 45 -6.45 3.98 -17.65
N LEU A 46 -7.17 2.94 -17.24
CA LEU A 46 -7.22 2.61 -15.81
C LEU A 46 -6.26 1.46 -15.58
N PRO A 47 -5.00 1.73 -15.16
CA PRO A 47 -4.08 0.67 -14.81
C PRO A 47 -4.62 -0.07 -13.58
N HIS A 48 -4.37 -1.37 -13.51
CA HIS A 48 -4.78 -2.24 -12.41
C HIS A 48 -4.08 -1.95 -11.05
N LYS A 49 -3.30 -0.88 -10.93
CA LYS A 49 -2.44 -0.60 -9.76
C LYS A 49 -2.94 0.61 -8.99
N LEU A 50 -3.09 0.50 -7.68
CA LEU A 50 -3.66 1.54 -6.79
C LEU A 50 -2.69 1.94 -5.66
N SER A 51 -1.45 1.46 -5.74
CA SER A 51 -0.37 1.55 -4.74
C SER A 51 0.99 1.42 -5.44
N TRP A 52 2.07 1.73 -4.70
CA TRP A 52 3.42 1.31 -5.11
C TRP A 52 3.38 -0.15 -5.56
N SER A 53 4.13 -0.48 -6.61
CA SER A 53 4.04 -1.81 -7.19
C SER A 53 4.33 -2.91 -6.18
N ALA A 54 3.57 -3.99 -6.24
CA ALA A 54 3.74 -5.21 -5.46
C ALA A 54 3.39 -6.46 -6.29
N ASP A 55 3.71 -6.49 -7.59
CA ASP A 55 3.16 -7.49 -8.52
C ASP A 55 3.68 -8.92 -8.30
N ASN A 56 4.77 -9.06 -7.54
CA ASN A 56 5.36 -10.34 -7.17
C ASN A 56 5.98 -10.24 -5.78
N PRO A 57 5.84 -11.27 -4.92
CA PRO A 57 6.32 -11.18 -3.53
C PRO A 57 7.84 -11.00 -3.42
N THR A 58 8.64 -11.60 -4.29
CA THR A 58 10.10 -11.63 -4.15
C THR A 58 10.86 -10.96 -5.29
N ASN A 59 10.18 -10.50 -6.35
CA ASN A 59 10.83 -9.80 -7.45
C ASN A 59 10.83 -8.28 -7.22
N THR A 60 12.01 -7.74 -6.88
CA THR A 60 12.20 -6.30 -6.64
C THR A 60 11.98 -5.41 -7.86
N ASP A 61 12.02 -5.95 -9.08
CA ASP A 61 11.83 -5.16 -10.30
C ASP A 61 10.38 -4.69 -10.48
N VAL A 62 9.44 -5.43 -9.90
CA VAL A 62 7.99 -5.16 -10.00
C VAL A 62 7.33 -5.06 -8.62
N ASN A 63 8.14 -4.93 -7.56
CA ASN A 63 7.69 -4.73 -6.19
C ASN A 63 8.52 -3.63 -5.51
N THR A 64 8.03 -2.40 -5.59
CA THR A 64 8.68 -1.23 -4.98
C THR A 64 8.71 -1.33 -3.45
N HIS A 65 7.68 -1.90 -2.81
CA HIS A 65 7.66 -2.09 -1.35
C HIS A 65 8.77 -3.03 -0.89
N TYR A 66 8.90 -4.19 -1.54
CA TYR A 66 9.96 -5.15 -1.23
C TYR A 66 11.34 -4.60 -1.61
N TRP A 67 11.45 -3.83 -2.70
CA TRP A 67 12.69 -3.14 -3.04
C TRP A 67 13.12 -2.12 -1.97
N LEU A 68 12.18 -1.35 -1.40
CA LEU A 68 12.44 -0.43 -0.29
C LEU A 68 12.91 -1.18 0.96
N PHE A 69 12.27 -2.31 1.29
CA PHE A 69 12.72 -3.20 2.36
C PHE A 69 14.16 -3.68 2.14
N LYS A 70 14.49 -4.16 0.93
CA LYS A 70 15.85 -4.57 0.58
C LYS A 70 16.88 -3.44 0.67
N GLN A 71 16.50 -2.22 0.34
CA GLN A 71 17.40 -1.07 0.52
C GLN A 71 17.58 -0.70 2.00
N ALA A 72 16.54 -0.82 2.83
CA ALA A 72 16.64 -0.63 4.27
C ALA A 72 17.58 -1.66 4.92
N GLU A 73 17.52 -2.93 4.51
CA GLU A 73 18.48 -3.98 4.92
C GLU A 73 19.94 -3.58 4.61
N LYS A 74 20.20 -3.02 3.43
CA LYS A 74 21.53 -2.52 3.07
C LYS A 74 21.99 -1.37 3.96
N ILE A 75 21.09 -0.50 4.40
CA ILE A 75 21.42 0.61 5.32
C ILE A 75 21.75 0.06 6.71
N LEU A 76 20.99 -0.93 7.20
CA LEU A 76 21.21 -1.57 8.49
C LEU A 76 22.53 -2.35 8.56
N ALA A 77 22.95 -2.96 7.45
CA ALA A 77 24.14 -3.81 7.40
C ALA A 77 25.49 -3.09 7.54
N LYS A 78 25.54 -1.75 7.56
CA LYS A 78 26.79 -0.99 7.47
C LYS A 78 27.54 -0.81 8.79
N ASP A 79 26.83 -0.84 9.91
CA ASP A 79 27.38 -0.51 11.21
C ASP A 79 26.79 -1.47 12.23
N VAL A 80 27.32 -2.69 12.19
CA VAL A 80 26.75 -3.85 12.87
C VAL A 80 27.24 -3.88 14.31
N ASP A 81 26.49 -3.22 15.20
CA ASP A 81 26.48 -3.64 16.60
C ASP A 81 25.80 -5.01 16.74
N HIS A 82 25.93 -5.64 17.91
CA HIS A 82 25.35 -6.97 18.16
C HIS A 82 23.82 -7.00 17.95
N MET A 83 23.11 -5.90 18.25
CA MET A 83 21.65 -5.85 18.06
C MET A 83 21.28 -5.86 16.58
N ARG A 84 21.98 -5.07 15.77
CA ARG A 84 21.80 -5.05 14.31
C ARG A 84 22.21 -6.38 13.67
N ALA A 85 23.21 -7.07 14.20
CA ALA A 85 23.60 -8.40 13.71
C ALA A 85 22.44 -9.40 13.83
N ASN A 86 21.81 -9.45 15.00
CA ASN A 86 20.68 -10.35 15.25
C ASN A 86 19.49 -9.99 14.38
N LEU A 87 19.11 -8.71 14.33
CA LEU A 87 18.03 -8.25 13.46
C LEU A 87 18.28 -8.65 12.00
N MET A 88 19.48 -8.41 11.47
CA MET A 88 19.80 -8.76 10.08
C MET A 88 19.73 -10.27 9.81
N ASN A 89 20.18 -11.10 10.75
CA ASN A 89 20.05 -12.55 10.63
C ASN A 89 18.59 -12.99 10.60
N GLU A 90 17.75 -12.40 11.44
CA GLU A 90 16.32 -12.70 11.47
C GLU A 90 15.59 -12.25 10.21
N LEU A 91 15.81 -11.01 9.76
CA LEU A 91 15.23 -10.50 8.52
C LEU A 91 15.58 -11.39 7.32
N LYS A 92 16.83 -11.86 7.26
CA LYS A 92 17.27 -12.81 6.23
C LYS A 92 16.60 -14.18 6.36
N ASN A 93 16.48 -14.71 7.58
CA ASN A 93 15.90 -16.04 7.82
C ASN A 93 14.40 -16.08 7.51
N PHE A 94 13.68 -14.98 7.70
CA PHE A 94 12.23 -14.87 7.51
C PHE A 94 11.85 -13.99 6.30
N ASP A 95 12.78 -13.75 5.39
CA ASP A 95 12.57 -12.90 4.21
C ASP A 95 11.34 -13.31 3.39
N LYS A 96 11.10 -14.61 3.25
CA LYS A 96 9.92 -15.14 2.53
C LYS A 96 8.61 -14.71 3.18
N GLN A 97 8.52 -14.76 4.51
CA GLN A 97 7.33 -14.40 5.28
C GLN A 97 7.11 -12.88 5.17
N ILE A 98 8.18 -12.09 5.30
CA ILE A 98 8.14 -10.64 5.13
C ILE A 98 7.67 -10.27 3.72
N ALA A 99 8.29 -10.85 2.69
CA ALA A 99 7.96 -10.67 1.28
C ALA A 99 6.48 -11.00 1.00
N GLN A 100 5.97 -12.11 1.54
CA GLN A 100 4.57 -12.48 1.39
C GLN A 100 3.63 -11.52 2.13
N GLY A 101 3.99 -11.04 3.32
CA GLY A 101 3.22 -10.06 4.06
C GLY A 101 3.14 -8.73 3.33
N ILE A 102 4.25 -8.28 2.73
CA ILE A 102 4.29 -7.10 1.87
C ILE A 102 3.35 -7.28 0.68
N TYR A 103 3.48 -8.38 -0.05
CA TYR A 103 2.64 -8.67 -1.22
C TYR A 103 1.15 -8.76 -0.91
N ASP A 104 0.78 -9.52 0.12
CA ASP A 104 -0.62 -9.80 0.46
C ASP A 104 -1.41 -8.54 0.78
N ALA A 105 -0.76 -7.47 1.25
CA ALA A 105 -1.41 -6.21 1.59
C ALA A 105 -2.24 -5.63 0.43
N ASP A 106 -1.76 -5.81 -0.82
CA ASP A 106 -2.41 -5.35 -2.05
C ASP A 106 -3.28 -6.41 -2.74
N HIS A 107 -3.18 -7.68 -2.34
CA HIS A 107 -3.69 -8.80 -3.12
C HIS A 107 -4.72 -9.66 -2.40
N LYS A 108 -4.89 -9.47 -1.09
CA LYS A 108 -5.68 -10.38 -0.26
C LYS A 108 -6.57 -9.62 0.73
N ASN A 109 -7.83 -10.05 0.84
CA ASN A 109 -8.71 -9.60 1.90
C ASN A 109 -8.24 -10.13 3.28
N PRO A 110 -8.32 -9.32 4.35
CA PRO A 110 -8.98 -8.01 4.41
C PRO A 110 -8.10 -6.81 4.03
N TYR A 111 -6.85 -7.03 3.62
CA TYR A 111 -5.80 -6.00 3.60
C TYR A 111 -5.98 -4.94 2.49
N TYR A 112 -6.51 -5.32 1.33
CA TYR A 112 -6.80 -4.40 0.22
C TYR A 112 -8.24 -3.84 0.22
N ASP A 113 -8.98 -4.05 1.31
CA ASP A 113 -10.33 -3.52 1.55
C ASP A 113 -11.31 -3.81 0.39
N THR A 114 -11.33 -5.06 -0.09
CA THR A 114 -12.16 -5.48 -1.24
C THR A 114 -11.94 -4.58 -2.46
N SER A 115 -10.66 -4.40 -2.83
CA SER A 115 -10.19 -3.58 -3.96
C SER A 115 -10.42 -2.07 -3.82
N THR A 116 -10.74 -1.57 -2.62
CA THR A 116 -10.83 -0.12 -2.36
C THR A 116 -9.52 0.46 -1.83
N PHE A 117 -8.65 -0.36 -1.23
CA PHE A 117 -7.36 0.07 -0.66
C PHE A 117 -7.51 1.20 0.37
N LEU A 118 -8.67 1.34 1.03
CA LEU A 118 -8.92 2.40 2.02
C LEU A 118 -7.85 2.45 3.11
N SER A 119 -7.40 1.29 3.58
CA SER A 119 -6.40 1.16 4.61
C SER A 119 -4.97 1.50 4.15
N HIS A 120 -4.75 1.76 2.87
CA HIS A 120 -3.44 2.10 2.28
C HIS A 120 -3.17 3.60 2.24
N PHE A 121 -4.19 4.42 2.54
CA PHE A 121 -4.09 5.88 2.53
C PHE A 121 -4.13 6.44 3.95
N TYR A 122 -3.43 7.54 4.15
CA TYR A 122 -3.45 8.26 5.43
C TYR A 122 -3.03 9.72 5.25
N ASN A 123 -3.95 10.65 5.50
CA ASN A 123 -3.66 12.08 5.54
C ASN A 123 -3.32 12.52 6.97
N PRO A 124 -2.08 12.93 7.27
CA PRO A 124 -1.64 13.25 8.63
C PRO A 124 -2.26 14.53 9.19
N ASP A 125 -2.79 15.44 8.37
CA ASP A 125 -3.44 16.67 8.86
C ASP A 125 -4.88 16.42 9.33
N LYS A 126 -5.54 15.43 8.72
CA LYS A 126 -6.96 15.13 8.94
C LYS A 126 -7.18 13.85 9.73
N ASP A 127 -6.11 13.11 10.00
CA ASP A 127 -6.11 11.79 10.62
C ASP A 127 -7.09 10.81 9.98
N ASN A 128 -7.12 10.72 8.64
CA ASN A 128 -8.09 9.92 7.91
C ASN A 128 -7.57 9.31 6.61
N THR A 129 -8.31 8.34 6.08
CA THR A 129 -8.19 7.90 4.67
C THR A 129 -9.10 8.76 3.77
N TYR A 130 -9.15 8.47 2.48
CA TYR A 130 -9.93 9.22 1.49
C TYR A 130 -11.46 9.09 1.70
N LEU A 131 -11.91 8.09 2.45
CA LEU A 131 -13.29 7.94 2.92
C LEU A 131 -13.36 8.05 4.45
N PRO A 132 -13.99 9.10 5.01
CA PRO A 132 -14.11 9.27 6.46
C PRO A 132 -14.79 8.09 7.15
N GLY A 133 -14.35 7.76 8.37
CA GLY A 133 -14.93 6.70 9.20
C GLY A 133 -14.34 5.29 8.98
N PHE A 134 -13.46 5.12 7.99
CA PHE A 134 -12.75 3.86 7.73
C PHE A 134 -11.34 3.86 8.32
N ALA A 135 -10.80 2.65 8.53
CA ALA A 135 -9.41 2.49 8.96
C ALA A 135 -8.44 3.04 7.90
N ASN A 136 -7.39 3.69 8.37
CA ASN A 136 -6.34 4.30 7.54
C ASN A 136 -5.00 3.58 7.76
N ALA A 137 -3.99 3.89 6.94
CA ALA A 137 -2.69 3.22 7.00
C ALA A 137 -1.96 3.39 8.34
N LYS A 138 -2.15 4.52 9.05
CA LYS A 138 -1.59 4.68 10.40
C LYS A 138 -2.18 3.66 11.38
N ILE A 139 -3.50 3.49 11.39
CA ILE A 139 -4.17 2.54 12.29
C ILE A 139 -3.87 1.09 11.89
N THR A 140 -3.94 0.78 10.60
CA THR A 140 -3.75 -0.58 10.09
C THR A 140 -2.30 -1.03 10.16
N GLY A 141 -1.33 -0.17 9.79
CA GLY A 141 0.09 -0.45 9.96
C GLY A 141 0.47 -0.65 11.43
N ALA A 142 -0.04 0.19 12.34
CA ALA A 142 0.19 0.04 13.77
C ALA A 142 -0.39 -1.27 14.34
N LYS A 143 -1.57 -1.68 13.87
CA LYS A 143 -2.17 -2.96 14.23
C LYS A 143 -1.24 -4.12 13.88
N TYR A 144 -0.77 -4.20 12.64
CA TYR A 144 0.08 -5.32 12.22
C TYR A 144 1.47 -5.29 12.86
N PHE A 145 2.03 -4.09 13.10
CA PHE A 145 3.27 -3.96 13.86
C PHE A 145 3.11 -4.53 15.28
N ASN A 146 2.08 -4.11 16.02
CA ASN A 146 1.86 -4.56 17.39
C ASN A 146 1.57 -6.07 17.46
N GLN A 147 0.79 -6.59 16.50
CA GLN A 147 0.54 -8.03 16.40
C GLN A 147 1.82 -8.82 16.05
N SER A 148 2.70 -8.26 15.21
CA SER A 148 3.99 -8.84 14.89
C SER A 148 4.89 -8.95 16.13
N VAL A 149 4.96 -7.87 16.92
CA VAL A 149 5.71 -7.86 18.19
C VAL A 149 5.16 -8.90 19.18
N ALA A 150 3.85 -8.98 19.33
CA ALA A 150 3.21 -9.97 20.21
C ALA A 150 3.52 -11.41 19.77
N ASP A 151 3.33 -11.73 18.49
CA ASP A 151 3.64 -13.05 17.93
C ASP A 151 5.12 -13.42 18.12
N TYR A 152 6.04 -12.45 17.97
CA TYR A 152 7.48 -12.70 18.14
C TYR A 152 7.80 -13.10 19.58
N ARG A 153 7.26 -12.35 20.56
CA ARG A 153 7.43 -12.64 21.99
C ARG A 153 6.82 -13.98 22.41
N GLU A 154 5.84 -14.46 21.66
CA GLU A 154 5.23 -15.79 21.84
C GLU A 154 5.97 -16.91 21.09
N GLY A 155 7.09 -16.61 20.42
CA GLY A 155 7.89 -17.56 19.63
C GLY A 155 7.24 -17.97 18.30
N LYS A 156 6.19 -17.26 17.86
CA LYS A 156 5.48 -17.51 16.60
C LYS A 156 6.15 -16.74 15.45
N PHE A 157 7.41 -17.09 15.17
CA PHE A 157 8.25 -16.29 14.27
C PHE A 157 7.69 -16.16 12.86
N ASP A 158 7.19 -17.23 12.24
CA ASP A 158 6.62 -17.17 10.89
C ASP A 158 5.49 -16.13 10.78
N THR A 159 4.57 -16.11 11.75
CA THR A 159 3.44 -15.18 11.75
C THR A 159 3.85 -13.78 12.16
N ALA A 160 4.82 -13.65 13.08
CA ALA A 160 5.44 -12.37 13.44
C ALA A 160 6.05 -11.69 12.21
N PHE A 161 6.88 -12.38 11.45
CA PHE A 161 7.56 -11.80 10.29
C PHE A 161 6.62 -11.57 9.10
N TYR A 162 5.58 -12.39 8.92
CA TYR A 162 4.50 -12.10 7.97
C TYR A 162 3.76 -10.81 8.33
N LYS A 163 3.39 -10.62 9.61
CA LYS A 163 2.74 -9.39 10.09
C LYS A 163 3.69 -8.18 10.06
N LEU A 164 4.99 -8.39 10.24
CA LEU A 164 5.99 -7.34 10.01
C LEU A 164 5.97 -6.92 8.54
N GLY A 165 5.91 -7.86 7.60
CA GLY A 165 5.73 -7.59 6.18
C GLY A 165 4.51 -6.70 5.88
N LEU A 166 3.35 -7.03 6.47
CA LEU A 166 2.14 -6.19 6.37
C LEU A 166 2.38 -4.78 6.93
N ALA A 167 3.03 -4.65 8.08
CA ALA A 167 3.33 -3.35 8.67
C ALA A 167 4.29 -2.51 7.80
N ILE A 168 5.30 -3.16 7.19
CA ILE A 168 6.24 -2.53 6.25
C ILE A 168 5.49 -1.99 5.03
N HIS A 169 4.53 -2.74 4.49
CA HIS A 169 3.70 -2.30 3.36
C HIS A 169 2.99 -0.97 3.67
N TYR A 170 2.17 -0.94 4.72
CA TYR A 170 1.46 0.27 5.12
C TYR A 170 2.40 1.43 5.47
N TYR A 171 3.58 1.14 6.03
CA TYR A 171 4.60 2.15 6.30
C TYR A 171 5.16 2.75 5.00
N THR A 172 5.40 1.93 3.99
CA THR A 172 5.97 2.35 2.70
C THR A 172 4.93 2.99 1.78
N ASP A 173 3.66 2.60 1.85
CA ASP A 173 2.55 3.34 1.22
C ASP A 173 2.54 4.80 1.64
N ILE A 174 2.53 5.07 2.94
CA ILE A 174 2.46 6.45 3.43
C ILE A 174 3.79 7.20 3.29
N SER A 175 4.83 6.58 2.75
CA SER A 175 6.02 7.28 2.23
C SER A 175 5.80 7.84 0.81
N GLN A 176 4.73 7.41 0.13
CA GLN A 176 4.26 7.88 -1.16
C GLN A 176 3.41 9.16 -0.97
N PRO A 177 3.77 10.30 -1.61
CA PRO A 177 3.07 11.58 -1.35
C PRO A 177 1.57 11.61 -1.63
N MET A 178 1.09 10.88 -2.65
CA MET A 178 -0.32 10.73 -3.00
C MET A 178 -1.10 9.91 -1.97
N HIS A 179 -0.52 8.83 -1.43
CA HIS A 179 -1.12 8.07 -0.30
C HIS A 179 -1.24 8.92 0.96
N ALA A 180 -0.22 9.75 1.21
CA ALA A 180 -0.20 10.71 2.31
C ALA A 180 -1.17 11.90 2.13
N ASN A 181 -1.81 12.03 0.96
CA ASN A 181 -2.74 13.12 0.62
C ASN A 181 -4.11 12.65 0.13
N ASN A 182 -4.43 11.36 0.25
CA ASN A 182 -5.70 10.80 -0.24
C ASN A 182 -5.92 11.05 -1.76
N PHE A 183 -4.84 11.17 -2.54
CA PHE A 183 -4.91 11.27 -4.00
C PHE A 183 -4.86 9.87 -4.59
N THR A 184 -6.02 9.34 -4.99
CA THR A 184 -6.22 7.99 -5.50
C THR A 184 -6.10 7.92 -7.03
N ALA A 185 -6.20 6.73 -7.62
CA ALA A 185 -6.28 6.57 -9.09
C ALA A 185 -7.47 7.26 -9.75
N ILE A 186 -8.55 7.52 -9.02
CA ILE A 186 -9.72 8.24 -9.53
C ILE A 186 -9.64 9.75 -9.29
N SER A 187 -8.62 10.22 -8.56
CA SER A 187 -8.40 11.64 -8.33
C SER A 187 -7.96 12.33 -9.62
N TYR A 188 -8.37 13.59 -9.83
CA TYR A 188 -8.07 14.28 -11.09
C TYR A 188 -6.59 14.69 -11.21
N PRO A 189 -5.89 14.32 -12.31
CA PRO A 189 -6.39 13.57 -13.47
C PRO A 189 -6.42 12.05 -13.23
N PRO A 190 -7.54 11.35 -13.56
CA PRO A 190 -7.65 9.90 -13.34
C PRO A 190 -6.53 9.12 -14.03
N GLY A 191 -6.08 8.04 -13.40
CA GLY A 191 -4.99 7.18 -13.87
C GLY A 191 -3.58 7.73 -13.61
N TYR A 192 -3.43 9.00 -13.20
CA TYR A 192 -2.10 9.58 -12.96
C TYR A 192 -1.36 8.91 -11.80
N HIS A 193 -2.09 8.55 -10.74
CA HIS A 193 -1.53 7.84 -9.59
C HIS A 193 -0.82 6.55 -10.02
N CYS A 194 -1.55 5.67 -10.70
CA CYS A 194 -1.04 4.39 -11.18
C CYS A 194 0.09 4.58 -12.21
N ALA A 195 -0.03 5.57 -13.09
CA ALA A 195 0.98 5.87 -14.09
C ALA A 195 2.29 6.34 -13.44
N TYR A 196 2.19 7.13 -12.38
CA TYR A 196 3.33 7.58 -11.59
C TYR A 196 4.03 6.39 -10.93
N GLU A 197 3.30 5.48 -10.29
CA GLU A 197 3.90 4.32 -9.61
C GLU A 197 4.58 3.36 -10.57
N ASN A 198 3.94 3.08 -11.72
CA ASN A 198 4.57 2.34 -12.81
C ASN A 198 5.83 3.02 -13.35
N TYR A 199 5.87 4.36 -13.38
CA TYR A 199 7.08 5.07 -13.76
C TYR A 199 8.19 4.92 -12.71
N VAL A 200 7.85 4.96 -11.42
CA VAL A 200 8.83 4.76 -10.35
C VAL A 200 9.48 3.38 -10.46
N ASP A 201 8.74 2.35 -10.86
CA ASP A 201 9.32 1.03 -11.12
C ASP A 201 10.50 1.07 -12.08
N THR A 202 10.43 1.92 -13.10
CA THR A 202 11.46 2.04 -14.14
C THR A 202 12.69 2.83 -13.72
N ILE A 203 12.63 3.60 -12.62
CA ILE A 203 13.73 4.49 -12.20
C ILE A 203 14.26 4.19 -10.80
N LYS A 204 13.57 3.40 -9.97
CA LYS A 204 13.94 3.17 -8.57
C LYS A 204 15.36 2.64 -8.39
N HIS A 205 15.86 1.84 -9.34
CA HIS A 205 17.23 1.30 -9.31
C HIS A 205 18.33 2.37 -9.36
N ASN A 206 18.03 3.58 -9.83
CA ASN A 206 18.96 4.72 -9.79
C ASN A 206 19.11 5.32 -8.38
N TYR A 207 18.28 4.87 -7.43
CA TYR A 207 18.20 5.41 -6.07
C TYR A 207 18.41 4.33 -5.01
N GLN A 208 19.24 3.34 -5.31
CA GLN A 208 19.66 2.34 -4.34
C GLN A 208 20.36 2.98 -3.14
N ALA A 209 20.32 2.29 -2.00
CA ALA A 209 21.03 2.73 -0.81
C ALA A 209 22.54 2.86 -1.12
N THR A 210 23.08 4.06 -0.96
CA THR A 210 24.51 4.39 -1.10
C THR A 210 25.22 4.28 0.23
N GLU A 211 26.55 4.13 0.26
CA GLU A 211 27.35 3.92 1.49
C GLU A 211 27.14 5.01 2.56
N ASP A 212 26.94 6.26 2.17
CA ASP A 212 26.73 7.41 3.06
C ASP A 212 25.33 7.48 3.70
N MET A 213 24.36 6.71 3.20
CA MET A 213 23.01 6.72 3.78
C MET A 213 22.98 6.03 5.15
N VAL A 214 22.50 6.77 6.15
CA VAL A 214 22.34 6.33 7.54
C VAL A 214 20.89 6.08 7.93
N VAL A 215 20.70 5.29 8.99
CA VAL A 215 19.39 5.07 9.63
C VAL A 215 18.81 6.38 10.16
N LYS A 216 17.57 6.69 9.80
CA LYS A 216 16.80 7.81 10.38
C LYS A 216 15.80 7.28 11.39
N ARG A 217 15.88 7.80 12.62
CA ARG A 217 15.01 7.39 13.74
C ARG A 217 14.04 8.49 14.10
N PHE A 218 12.88 8.09 14.60
CA PHE A 218 11.97 9.00 15.29
C PHE A 218 12.07 8.75 16.79
N CYS A 219 12.12 9.83 17.57
CA CYS A 219 12.20 9.77 19.04
C CYS A 219 10.82 9.52 19.66
N SER A 220 10.17 8.42 19.29
CA SER A 220 8.90 7.97 19.89
C SER A 220 8.93 6.48 20.18
N ASN A 221 8.22 6.10 21.26
CA ASN A 221 7.96 4.72 21.63
C ASN A 221 6.60 4.21 21.15
N ASP A 222 5.79 5.03 20.46
CA ASP A 222 4.52 4.62 19.84
C ASP A 222 4.70 4.47 18.32
N VAL A 223 4.37 3.28 17.80
CA VAL A 223 4.40 2.99 16.35
C VAL A 223 3.51 3.93 15.53
N LYS A 224 2.41 4.44 16.10
CA LYS A 224 1.54 5.39 15.39
C LYS A 224 2.24 6.70 15.10
N ASP A 225 3.16 7.14 15.97
CA ASP A 225 3.96 8.34 15.73
C ASP A 225 4.96 8.10 14.58
N TRP A 226 5.51 6.88 14.48
CA TRP A 226 6.38 6.53 13.36
C TRP A 226 5.65 6.60 12.02
N LEU A 227 4.44 6.07 11.96
CA LEU A 227 3.58 6.14 10.77
C LEU A 227 3.15 7.59 10.49
N TYR A 228 2.80 8.35 11.53
CA TYR A 228 2.45 9.78 11.40
C TYR A 228 3.59 10.61 10.83
N GLU A 229 4.80 10.52 11.40
CA GLU A 229 5.95 11.29 10.95
C GLU A 229 6.38 10.91 9.53
N ASN A 230 6.30 9.62 9.17
CA ASN A 230 6.59 9.20 7.81
C ASN A 230 5.60 9.80 6.79
N ALA A 231 4.30 9.76 7.09
CA ALA A 231 3.27 10.36 6.26
C ALA A 231 3.40 11.87 6.14
N LYS A 232 3.72 12.56 7.23
CA LYS A 232 3.94 14.01 7.26
C LYS A 232 5.08 14.43 6.33
N ARG A 233 6.18 13.67 6.32
CA ARG A 233 7.32 13.89 5.41
C ARG A 233 6.92 13.67 3.95
N ALA A 234 6.23 12.58 3.63
CA ALA A 234 5.76 12.31 2.28
C ALA A 234 4.77 13.37 1.79
N LYS A 235 3.86 13.81 2.66
CA LYS A 235 2.89 14.84 2.36
C LYS A 235 3.54 16.18 2.00
N ALA A 236 4.61 16.57 2.68
CA ALA A 236 5.34 17.81 2.37
C ALA A 236 5.88 17.86 0.92
N ASP A 237 6.11 16.70 0.30
CA ASP A 237 6.60 16.58 -1.07
C ASP A 237 5.49 16.38 -2.11
N TYR A 238 4.23 16.25 -1.69
CA TYR A 238 3.09 16.14 -2.60
C TYR A 238 3.03 17.23 -3.67
N PRO A 239 3.17 18.54 -3.39
CA PRO A 239 3.14 19.56 -4.45
C PRO A 239 4.30 19.45 -5.44
N LYS A 240 5.39 18.73 -5.11
CA LYS A 240 6.50 18.48 -6.03
C LYS A 240 6.16 17.39 -7.05
N ILE A 241 5.28 16.46 -6.69
CA ILE A 241 4.82 15.37 -7.57
C ILE A 241 3.51 15.74 -8.27
N VAL A 242 2.55 16.28 -7.53
CA VAL A 242 1.20 16.59 -8.00
C VAL A 242 0.97 18.09 -7.98
N ASN A 243 1.09 18.73 -9.15
CA ASN A 243 0.87 20.16 -9.33
C ASN A 243 0.28 20.47 -10.71
N ALA A 244 -0.06 21.73 -10.97
CA ALA A 244 -0.68 22.13 -12.24
C ALA A 244 0.16 21.73 -13.48
N LYS A 245 1.49 21.80 -13.39
CA LYS A 245 2.40 21.47 -14.49
C LYS A 245 2.40 19.97 -14.77
N THR A 246 2.57 19.13 -13.75
CA THR A 246 2.59 17.68 -13.91
C THR A 246 1.23 17.15 -14.36
N LYS A 247 0.13 17.66 -13.80
CA LYS A 247 -1.24 17.34 -14.24
C LYS A 247 -1.48 17.70 -15.71
N LYS A 248 -1.10 18.90 -16.14
CA LYS A 248 -1.25 19.35 -17.53
C LYS A 248 -0.45 18.47 -18.49
N SER A 249 0.82 18.22 -18.17
CA SER A 249 1.72 17.37 -18.97
C SER A 249 1.17 15.94 -19.13
N TYR A 250 0.68 15.34 -18.05
CA TYR A 250 0.05 14.02 -18.08
C TYR A 250 -1.18 13.99 -19.00
N LEU A 251 -2.08 14.97 -18.87
CA LEU A 251 -3.31 15.05 -19.65
C LEU A 251 -3.07 15.22 -21.16
N VAL A 252 -2.04 15.96 -21.56
CA VAL A 252 -1.69 16.12 -22.98
C VAL A 252 -0.85 14.94 -23.53
N GLY A 253 -0.63 13.90 -22.71
CA GLY A 253 0.03 12.66 -23.14
C GLY A 253 1.53 12.75 -23.39
N ASN A 254 2.20 13.80 -22.92
CA ASN A 254 3.66 13.90 -23.06
C ASN A 254 4.39 13.38 -21.81
N SER A 255 5.71 13.19 -21.92
CA SER A 255 6.56 12.63 -20.87
C SER A 255 7.19 13.67 -19.93
N GLU A 256 6.85 14.96 -20.05
CA GLU A 256 7.47 16.02 -19.24
C GLU A 256 7.19 15.87 -17.74
N TRP A 257 6.02 15.35 -17.35
CA TRP A 257 5.69 15.08 -15.96
C TRP A 257 6.70 14.10 -15.33
N LYS A 258 7.23 13.14 -16.10
CA LYS A 258 8.25 12.19 -15.62
C LYS A 258 9.53 12.94 -15.23
N LYS A 259 9.98 13.86 -16.11
CA LYS A 259 11.16 14.71 -15.87
C LYS A 259 10.98 15.61 -14.66
N ASP A 260 9.78 16.17 -14.48
CA ASP A 260 9.48 17.04 -13.34
C ASP A 260 9.41 16.27 -12.01
N THR A 261 9.03 14.98 -12.05
CA THR A 261 8.90 14.15 -10.85
C THR A 261 10.15 13.37 -10.47
N VAL A 262 11.14 13.20 -11.37
CA VAL A 262 12.27 12.28 -11.16
C VAL A 262 13.08 12.59 -9.90
N GLU A 263 13.44 13.85 -9.68
CA GLU A 263 14.21 14.30 -8.52
C GLU A 263 13.43 14.19 -7.20
N PRO A 264 12.20 14.73 -7.08
CA PRO A 264 11.42 14.55 -5.85
C PRO A 264 11.10 13.07 -5.58
N THR A 265 10.87 12.23 -6.59
CA THR A 265 10.75 10.78 -6.42
C THR A 265 12.01 10.18 -5.82
N GLY A 266 13.19 10.48 -6.38
CA GLY A 266 14.46 9.99 -5.85
C GLY A 266 14.70 10.40 -4.39
N ALA A 267 14.36 11.65 -4.05
CA ALA A 267 14.43 12.13 -2.68
C ALA A 267 13.45 11.42 -1.73
N ARG A 268 12.28 10.98 -2.22
CA ARG A 268 11.31 10.18 -1.43
C ARG A 268 11.72 8.74 -1.26
N LEU A 269 12.24 8.10 -2.30
CA LEU A 269 12.78 6.76 -2.21
C LEU A 269 13.92 6.72 -1.18
N ARG A 270 14.90 7.63 -1.27
CA ARG A 270 16.01 7.67 -0.30
C ARG A 270 15.54 7.89 1.14
N ASP A 271 14.60 8.80 1.35
CA ASP A 271 14.07 9.06 2.69
C ASP A 271 13.30 7.86 3.25
N SER A 272 12.46 7.23 2.43
CA SER A 272 11.69 6.03 2.77
C SER A 272 12.62 4.86 3.18
N GLN A 273 13.72 4.65 2.47
CA GLN A 273 14.71 3.62 2.83
C GLN A 273 15.34 3.88 4.20
N GLN A 274 15.74 5.13 4.46
CA GLN A 274 16.40 5.50 5.72
C GLN A 274 15.45 5.44 6.92
N THR A 275 14.20 5.88 6.75
CA THR A 275 13.19 5.84 7.82
C THR A 275 12.66 4.43 8.05
N LEU A 276 12.52 3.62 6.99
CA LEU A 276 12.18 2.20 7.10
C LEU A 276 13.27 1.41 7.84
N ALA A 277 14.55 1.70 7.59
CA ALA A 277 15.64 1.10 8.38
C ALA A 277 15.47 1.41 9.89
N GLY A 278 15.11 2.65 10.24
CA GLY A 278 14.83 3.03 11.63
C GLY A 278 13.60 2.32 12.18
N PHE A 279 12.57 2.12 11.36
CA PHE A 279 11.34 1.43 11.75
C PHE A 279 11.59 -0.06 12.05
N LEU A 280 12.50 -0.70 11.31
CA LEU A 280 12.94 -2.08 11.57
C LEU A 280 13.77 -2.18 12.86
N GLU A 281 14.66 -1.23 13.13
CA GLU A 281 15.35 -1.18 14.44
C GLU A 281 14.37 -0.96 15.59
N PHE A 282 13.37 -0.10 15.38
CA PHE A 282 12.32 0.14 16.36
C PHE A 282 11.51 -1.13 16.65
N TRP A 283 11.15 -1.88 15.60
CA TRP A 283 10.52 -3.20 15.75
C TRP A 283 11.40 -4.15 16.56
N SER A 284 12.70 -4.26 16.22
CA SER A 284 13.65 -5.10 16.93
C SER A 284 13.80 -4.72 18.39
N LYS A 285 13.84 -3.41 18.70
CA LYS A 285 13.82 -2.94 20.08
C LYS A 285 12.55 -3.41 20.79
N LYS A 286 11.38 -3.27 20.15
CA LYS A 286 10.09 -3.67 20.73
C LYS A 286 9.94 -5.17 20.93
N THR A 287 10.59 -6.01 20.14
CA THR A 287 10.56 -7.46 20.35
C THR A 287 11.48 -7.93 21.47
N ASN A 288 12.52 -7.15 21.79
CA ASN A 288 13.49 -7.44 22.85
C ASN A 288 13.20 -6.74 24.21
N GLU A 289 12.16 -5.91 24.27
CA GLU A 289 11.56 -5.39 25.53
C GLU A 289 10.71 -6.46 26.21
#